data_AF-G8LCP2-F1
#
_entry.id   AF-G8LCP2-F1
#
_cell.length_a   1.000
_cell.length_b   1.000
_cell.length_c   1.000
_cell.angle_alpha   90.00
_cell.angle_beta   90.00
_cell.angle_gamma   90.00
#
_symmetry.space_group_name_H-M   'P 1'
#
loop_
_entity.id
_entity.type
_entity.pdbx_description
1 polymer ?
#
loop_
_entity_poly.entity_id
_entity_poly.type
_entity_poly.pdbx_seq_one_letter_code
_entity_poly.pdbx_strand_id
1 'polypeptide(L)'
;MSVTRIEQPNFCPSPSIFSMLKKPINHAHGIFVQKKLNSIHRGQFLSVFFNQKVTFMHSLLPLLSPPSSETQLLQQAQRLAGFSLGELAAMAGLPIPQDLKRDKGWIGMLLELWLGASAGSKPEQDFAALGVELKTIPIDSLGKPLETTFVCVAPLTGNTGVTWETSHVRHKLKRVLWVPVEGERQIPLAERRVGAPLLWSPDEDEEHQLRLDWEELMDMIVLGQVERITARHGEVLQLRPKAANSKALTEAIGARGEPILTLPRGFYLKKNFTGALLARHFLLKT
;
A
#
# COMPACT_ATOMS: atom_id res chain seq x y z
N MET A 1 -71.34 11.28 -18.40
CA MET A 1 -71.58 10.80 -19.78
C MET A 1 -70.26 10.20 -20.28
N SER A 2 -70.12 8.86 -20.16
CA SER A 2 -69.91 7.92 -21.28
C SER A 2 -68.43 7.85 -21.72
N VAL A 3 -67.56 6.98 -21.19
CA VAL A 3 -67.34 5.52 -21.43
C VAL A 3 -67.26 5.10 -22.91
N THR A 4 -66.04 4.72 -23.33
CA THR A 4 -65.65 3.60 -24.24
C THR A 4 -64.11 3.63 -24.33
N ARG A 5 -63.30 2.71 -23.78
CA ARG A 5 -63.15 1.23 -23.88
C ARG A 5 -62.59 0.76 -25.23
N ILE A 6 -61.31 0.37 -25.25
CA ILE A 6 -60.64 -0.54 -26.21
C ILE A 6 -59.55 -1.27 -25.39
N GLU A 7 -59.84 -2.38 -24.71
CA GLU A 7 -59.67 -3.79 -25.13
C GLU A 7 -58.23 -4.24 -25.51
N GLN A 8 -57.66 -5.04 -24.59
CA GLN A 8 -56.56 -5.98 -24.81
C GLN A 8 -57.10 -7.29 -25.43
N PRO A 9 -56.23 -8.11 -26.03
CA PRO A 9 -56.36 -9.55 -25.96
C PRO A 9 -55.30 -10.19 -25.05
N ASN A 10 -55.80 -10.98 -24.10
CA ASN A 10 -55.09 -11.95 -23.27
C ASN A 10 -54.50 -13.10 -24.12
N PHE A 11 -53.36 -13.66 -23.71
CA PHE A 11 -53.18 -15.13 -23.77
C PHE A 11 -52.28 -15.62 -22.62
N CYS A 12 -52.76 -16.68 -21.97
CA CYS A 12 -52.24 -17.34 -20.77
C CYS A 12 -50.99 -18.22 -21.03
N PRO A 13 -50.24 -18.60 -19.96
CA PRO A 13 -49.05 -19.44 -20.01
C PRO A 13 -49.39 -20.93 -19.91
N SER A 14 -48.49 -21.81 -20.38
CA SER A 14 -48.60 -23.26 -20.19
C SER A 14 -47.19 -23.89 -20.01
N PRO A 15 -47.04 -25.09 -19.40
CA PRO A 15 -46.14 -25.30 -18.27
C PRO A 15 -45.00 -26.34 -18.46
N SER A 16 -44.05 -26.31 -17.52
CA SER A 16 -43.23 -27.42 -16.99
C SER A 16 -42.50 -28.38 -17.95
N ILE A 17 -41.16 -28.38 -17.86
CA ILE A 17 -40.35 -29.61 -17.99
C ILE A 17 -39.50 -29.72 -16.72
N PHE A 18 -40.07 -30.37 -15.71
CA PHE A 18 -39.38 -30.90 -14.54
C PHE A 18 -39.68 -32.39 -14.49
N SER A 19 -38.97 -33.20 -15.27
CA SER A 19 -38.64 -34.60 -14.92
C SER A 19 -37.81 -35.24 -16.02
N MET A 20 -36.53 -35.50 -15.73
CA MET A 20 -35.87 -36.79 -15.97
C MET A 20 -34.37 -36.56 -15.94
N LEU A 21 -33.74 -36.97 -14.83
CA LEU A 21 -32.57 -37.85 -14.77
C LEU A 21 -31.93 -37.72 -13.38
N LYS A 22 -32.46 -38.51 -12.44
CA LYS A 22 -31.68 -38.97 -11.29
C LYS A 22 -30.70 -40.02 -11.81
N LYS A 23 -29.40 -39.75 -11.76
CA LYS A 23 -28.34 -40.77 -11.64
C LYS A 23 -27.31 -40.30 -10.60
N PRO A 24 -26.83 -41.19 -9.71
CA PRO A 24 -25.94 -40.80 -8.63
C PRO A 24 -24.52 -40.60 -9.15
N ILE A 25 -23.93 -39.42 -8.90
CA ILE A 25 -22.52 -39.16 -9.20
C ILE A 25 -21.71 -39.47 -7.94
N ASN A 26 -20.74 -40.37 -8.09
CA ASN A 26 -19.82 -40.84 -7.05
C ASN A 26 -19.10 -39.70 -6.31
N HIS A 27 -19.12 -39.76 -4.97
CA HIS A 27 -18.51 -38.80 -4.03
C HIS A 27 -16.99 -38.56 -4.21
N ALA A 28 -16.28 -39.38 -5.00
CA ALA A 28 -14.85 -39.20 -5.28
C ALA A 28 -14.54 -38.20 -6.41
N HIS A 29 -15.49 -37.94 -7.33
CA HIS A 29 -15.28 -36.98 -8.43
C HIS A 29 -15.52 -35.52 -8.01
N GLY A 30 -16.37 -35.28 -7.01
CA GLY A 30 -16.61 -33.92 -6.47
C GLY A 30 -15.38 -33.33 -5.78
N ILE A 31 -14.55 -34.16 -5.13
CA ILE A 31 -13.36 -33.71 -4.39
C ILE A 31 -12.21 -33.32 -5.34
N PHE A 32 -12.09 -33.98 -6.49
CA PHE A 32 -11.04 -33.67 -7.48
C PHE A 32 -11.36 -32.40 -8.28
N VAL A 33 -12.65 -32.17 -8.60
CA VAL A 33 -13.11 -30.94 -9.26
C VAL A 33 -12.99 -29.73 -8.32
N GLN A 34 -13.31 -29.87 -7.03
CA GLN A 34 -13.14 -28.78 -6.05
C GLN A 34 -11.66 -28.40 -5.83
N LYS A 35 -10.75 -29.40 -5.79
CA LYS A 35 -9.29 -29.14 -5.68
C LYS A 35 -8.73 -28.47 -6.94
N LYS A 36 -9.23 -28.83 -8.13
CA LYS A 36 -8.80 -28.23 -9.40
C LYS A 36 -9.36 -26.81 -9.58
N LEU A 37 -10.60 -26.54 -9.17
CA LEU A 37 -11.16 -25.18 -9.14
C LEU A 37 -10.45 -24.27 -8.12
N ASN A 38 -10.07 -24.78 -6.95
CA ASN A 38 -9.28 -24.01 -5.98
C ASN A 38 -7.84 -23.73 -6.47
N SER A 39 -7.27 -24.59 -7.32
CA SER A 39 -5.99 -24.34 -7.99
C SER A 39 -6.11 -23.33 -9.13
N ILE A 40 -7.22 -23.31 -9.86
CA ILE A 40 -7.48 -22.37 -10.96
C ILE A 40 -7.75 -20.97 -10.41
N HIS A 41 -8.45 -20.84 -9.28
CA HIS A 41 -8.66 -19.55 -8.63
C HIS A 41 -7.39 -18.99 -7.97
N ARG A 42 -6.43 -19.81 -7.54
CA ARG A 42 -5.10 -19.34 -7.11
C ARG A 42 -4.29 -18.71 -8.25
N GLY A 43 -4.47 -19.18 -9.48
CA GLY A 43 -3.78 -18.66 -10.66
C GLY A 43 -4.28 -17.29 -11.12
N GLN A 44 -5.52 -16.92 -10.82
CA GLN A 44 -6.10 -15.64 -11.24
C GLN A 44 -5.65 -14.46 -10.37
N PHE A 45 -5.42 -14.63 -9.06
CA PHE A 45 -4.97 -13.55 -8.17
C PHE A 45 -3.53 -13.11 -8.42
N LEU A 46 -2.62 -14.04 -8.73
CA LEU A 46 -1.24 -13.72 -9.11
C LEU A 46 -1.16 -12.97 -10.45
N SER A 47 -2.14 -13.18 -11.34
CA SER A 47 -2.14 -12.55 -12.67
C SER A 47 -2.38 -11.04 -12.62
N VAL A 48 -3.12 -10.55 -11.61
CA VAL A 48 -3.43 -9.12 -11.44
C VAL A 48 -2.21 -8.33 -10.97
N PHE A 49 -1.30 -8.96 -10.22
CA PHE A 49 -0.12 -8.29 -9.67
C PHE A 49 1.17 -8.49 -10.45
N PHE A 50 1.38 -9.66 -11.07
CA PHE A 50 2.71 -10.06 -11.53
C PHE A 50 2.80 -10.47 -13.01
N ASN A 51 1.67 -10.53 -13.73
CA ASN A 51 1.66 -11.13 -15.07
C ASN A 51 1.42 -10.11 -16.20
N GLN A 52 2.13 -8.99 -16.16
CA GLN A 52 2.27 -8.07 -17.29
C GLN A 52 3.74 -7.95 -17.73
N LYS A 53 4.37 -9.05 -18.15
CA LYS A 53 5.53 -8.93 -19.05
C LYS A 53 5.01 -8.55 -20.43
N VAL A 54 4.61 -7.29 -20.59
CA VAL A 54 4.35 -6.70 -21.91
C VAL A 54 5.67 -6.75 -22.67
N THR A 55 5.68 -7.42 -23.81
CA THR A 55 6.85 -7.59 -24.67
C THR A 55 7.16 -6.25 -25.34
N PHE A 56 7.78 -5.32 -24.60
CA PHE A 56 8.27 -4.08 -25.17
C PHE A 56 9.54 -4.37 -25.98
N MET A 57 9.53 -3.96 -27.26
CA MET A 57 10.71 -3.99 -28.14
C MET A 57 11.85 -3.04 -27.70
N HIS A 58 11.70 -2.35 -26.56
CA HIS A 58 12.70 -1.49 -25.96
C HIS A 58 13.21 -2.09 -24.65
N SER A 59 14.53 -2.13 -24.49
CA SER A 59 15.19 -2.52 -23.25
C SER A 59 14.67 -1.68 -22.07
N LEU A 60 14.38 -2.36 -20.96
CA LEU A 60 14.02 -1.73 -19.71
C LEU A 60 15.28 -1.10 -19.09
N LEU A 61 15.28 0.21 -18.88
CA LEU A 61 16.38 0.98 -18.31
C LEU A 61 15.86 1.92 -17.22
N PRO A 62 16.67 2.22 -16.18
CA PRO A 62 16.37 3.26 -15.20
C PRO A 62 16.16 4.63 -15.87
N LEU A 63 15.31 5.48 -15.30
CA LEU A 63 15.19 6.86 -15.78
C LEU A 63 16.45 7.65 -15.44
N LEU A 64 16.99 8.36 -16.44
CA LEU A 64 18.20 9.18 -16.30
C LEU A 64 17.94 10.53 -15.60
N SER A 65 16.68 10.97 -15.60
CA SER A 65 16.22 12.19 -14.98
C SER A 65 14.85 11.95 -14.32
N PRO A 66 14.46 12.80 -13.35
CA PRO A 66 13.13 12.73 -12.79
C PRO A 66 12.04 12.82 -13.86
N PRO A 67 10.94 12.08 -13.71
CA PRO A 67 9.82 12.13 -14.65
C PRO A 67 9.18 13.53 -14.65
N SER A 68 8.76 13.98 -15.83
CA SER A 68 8.13 15.29 -16.04
C SER A 68 6.62 15.28 -15.80
N SER A 69 6.01 14.10 -15.62
CA SER A 69 4.59 13.95 -15.34
C SER A 69 4.28 12.70 -14.52
N GLU A 70 3.15 12.70 -13.81
CA GLU A 70 2.63 11.51 -13.12
C GLU A 70 2.41 10.34 -14.08
N THR A 71 1.97 10.61 -15.32
CA THR A 71 1.78 9.58 -16.35
C THR A 71 3.08 8.89 -16.69
N GLN A 72 4.17 9.65 -16.91
CA GLN A 72 5.49 9.06 -17.20
C GLN A 72 6.00 8.25 -16.00
N LEU A 73 5.85 8.79 -14.79
CA LEU A 73 6.22 8.10 -13.56
C LEU A 73 5.47 6.75 -13.42
N LEU A 74 4.15 6.78 -13.60
CA LEU A 74 3.31 5.58 -13.50
C LEU A 74 3.62 4.57 -14.60
N GLN A 75 3.81 5.02 -15.85
CA GLN A 75 4.20 4.15 -16.97
C GLN A 75 5.53 3.44 -16.69
N GLN A 76 6.53 4.17 -16.18
CA GLN A 76 7.80 3.56 -15.81
C GLN A 76 7.61 2.55 -14.67
N ALA A 77 6.88 2.90 -13.62
CA ALA A 77 6.60 1.99 -12.52
C ALA A 77 5.87 0.72 -12.97
N GLN A 78 4.92 0.84 -13.91
CA GLN A 78 4.19 -0.29 -14.50
C GLN A 78 5.13 -1.23 -15.26
N ARG A 79 6.16 -0.69 -15.93
CA ARG A 79 7.17 -1.52 -16.62
C ARG A 79 8.04 -2.34 -15.66
N LEU A 80 8.11 -1.97 -14.36
CA LEU A 80 8.83 -2.74 -13.35
C LEU A 80 8.00 -3.91 -12.80
N ALA A 81 6.67 -3.87 -12.94
CA ALA A 81 5.79 -4.90 -12.42
C ALA A 81 6.10 -6.28 -13.04
N GLY A 82 6.15 -7.30 -12.19
CA GLY A 82 6.49 -8.68 -12.57
C GLY A 82 7.98 -9.00 -12.59
N PHE A 83 8.88 -8.02 -12.57
CA PHE A 83 10.31 -8.27 -12.42
C PHE A 83 10.67 -8.62 -10.97
N SER A 84 11.67 -9.50 -10.81
CA SER A 84 12.25 -9.74 -9.48
C SER A 84 13.20 -8.61 -9.08
N LEU A 85 13.37 -8.41 -7.77
CA LEU A 85 14.35 -7.45 -7.25
C LEU A 85 15.77 -7.78 -7.72
N GLY A 86 16.09 -9.06 -7.89
CA GLY A 86 17.38 -9.51 -8.43
C GLY A 86 17.59 -9.13 -9.90
N GLU A 87 16.56 -9.30 -10.75
CA GLU A 87 16.61 -8.86 -12.16
C GLU A 87 16.82 -7.34 -12.23
N LEU A 88 16.03 -6.57 -11.48
CA LEU A 88 16.12 -5.11 -11.43
C LEU A 88 17.48 -4.64 -10.88
N ALA A 89 18.02 -5.29 -9.86
CA ALA A 89 19.33 -4.94 -9.32
C ALA A 89 20.46 -5.26 -10.29
N ALA A 90 20.42 -6.42 -10.95
CA ALA A 90 21.42 -6.81 -11.94
C ALA A 90 21.44 -5.84 -13.13
N MET A 91 20.27 -5.48 -13.66
CA MET A 91 20.15 -4.49 -14.75
C MET A 91 20.62 -3.08 -14.34
N ALA A 92 20.49 -2.73 -13.06
CA ALA A 92 20.99 -1.47 -12.51
C ALA A 92 22.47 -1.52 -12.06
N GLY A 93 23.12 -2.68 -12.15
CA GLY A 93 24.48 -2.88 -11.64
C GLY A 93 24.62 -2.78 -10.11
N LEU A 94 23.54 -3.02 -9.37
CA LEU A 94 23.52 -2.94 -7.90
C LEU A 94 23.68 -4.33 -7.26
N PRO A 95 24.51 -4.46 -6.20
CA PRO A 95 24.56 -5.69 -5.43
C PRO A 95 23.27 -5.82 -4.60
N ILE A 96 22.73 -7.04 -4.58
CA ILE A 96 21.58 -7.37 -3.74
C ILE A 96 22.05 -7.93 -2.38
N PRO A 97 21.57 -7.39 -1.24
CA PRO A 97 21.89 -7.96 0.05
C PRO A 97 21.19 -9.32 0.22
N GLN A 98 21.71 -10.15 1.12
CA GLN A 98 21.10 -11.45 1.43
C GLN A 98 19.73 -11.29 2.12
N ASP A 99 19.60 -10.30 3.01
CA ASP A 99 18.38 -9.97 3.72
C ASP A 99 18.30 -8.46 4.06
N LEU A 100 17.14 -8.01 4.55
CA LEU A 100 16.87 -6.61 4.87
C LEU A 100 17.13 -6.26 6.35
N LYS A 101 17.85 -7.10 7.13
CA LYS A 101 18.04 -6.84 8.57
C LYS A 101 18.85 -5.56 8.81
N ARG A 102 19.88 -5.34 7.98
CA ARG A 102 20.76 -4.16 8.02
C ARG A 102 20.36 -3.11 6.98
N ASP A 103 19.78 -3.54 5.86
CA ASP A 103 19.50 -2.70 4.69
C ASP A 103 18.00 -2.46 4.48
N LYS A 104 17.29 -2.06 5.55
CA LYS A 104 15.82 -1.92 5.57
C LYS A 104 15.23 -1.03 4.47
N GLY A 105 16.02 -0.06 3.97
CA GLY A 105 15.63 0.87 2.91
C GLY A 105 16.02 0.45 1.50
N TRP A 106 16.69 -0.69 1.32
CA TRP A 106 17.31 -1.05 0.04
C TRP A 106 16.31 -1.20 -1.12
N ILE A 107 15.12 -1.75 -0.86
CA ILE A 107 14.06 -1.85 -1.89
C ILE A 107 13.60 -0.46 -2.32
N GLY A 108 13.45 0.48 -1.38
CA GLY A 108 13.11 1.88 -1.68
C GLY A 108 14.16 2.52 -2.58
N MET A 109 15.43 2.44 -2.19
CA MET A 109 16.57 2.94 -2.97
C MET A 109 16.64 2.34 -4.38
N LEU A 110 16.41 1.03 -4.53
CA LEU A 110 16.37 0.40 -5.85
C LEU A 110 15.28 1.04 -6.71
N LEU A 111 14.07 1.18 -6.19
CA LEU A 111 12.94 1.74 -6.95
C LEU A 111 13.09 3.24 -7.20
N GLU A 112 13.66 4.01 -6.27
CA GLU A 112 14.06 5.41 -6.48
C GLU A 112 14.97 5.55 -7.69
N LEU A 113 16.00 4.69 -7.80
CA LEU A 113 16.91 4.66 -8.94
C LEU A 113 16.18 4.34 -10.25
N TRP A 114 15.32 3.33 -10.26
CA TRP A 114 14.56 2.93 -11.45
C TRP A 114 13.56 3.99 -11.94
N LEU A 115 13.02 4.78 -11.01
CA LEU A 115 12.01 5.79 -11.25
C LEU A 115 12.59 7.21 -11.37
N GLY A 116 13.91 7.38 -11.22
CA GLY A 116 14.57 8.68 -11.35
C GLY A 116 14.26 9.65 -10.21
N ALA A 117 14.07 9.17 -8.98
CA ALA A 117 13.82 10.04 -7.83
C ALA A 117 15.01 11.00 -7.58
N SER A 118 14.71 12.23 -7.17
CA SER A 118 15.70 13.31 -7.03
C SER A 118 15.97 13.75 -5.60
N ALA A 119 15.15 13.33 -4.63
CA ALA A 119 15.18 13.88 -3.28
C ALA A 119 16.42 13.45 -2.47
N GLY A 120 17.02 12.30 -2.78
CA GLY A 120 18.05 11.70 -1.94
C GLY A 120 17.57 11.58 -0.50
N SER A 121 18.37 11.98 0.49
CA SER A 121 17.99 11.92 1.91
C SER A 121 17.24 13.16 2.43
N LYS A 122 16.76 14.05 1.55
CA LYS A 122 16.06 15.29 1.96
C LYS A 122 14.66 14.99 2.51
N PRO A 123 14.11 15.83 3.40
CA PRO A 123 12.75 15.68 3.94
C PRO A 123 11.65 16.06 2.92
N GLU A 124 11.98 16.10 1.64
CA GLU A 124 11.06 16.41 0.54
C GLU A 124 10.36 15.13 0.06
N GLN A 125 9.39 15.27 -0.83
CA GLN A 125 8.82 14.13 -1.54
C GLN A 125 9.80 13.63 -2.61
N ASP A 126 9.79 12.32 -2.87
CA ASP A 126 10.76 11.66 -3.77
C ASP A 126 10.78 12.26 -5.18
N PHE A 127 9.61 12.70 -5.65
CA PHE A 127 9.41 13.44 -6.90
C PHE A 127 8.85 14.83 -6.62
N ALA A 128 9.66 15.70 -6.00
CA ALA A 128 9.25 17.04 -5.55
C ALA A 128 8.54 17.88 -6.62
N ALA A 129 9.00 17.85 -7.88
CA ALA A 129 8.37 18.60 -8.97
C ALA A 129 6.95 18.12 -9.32
N LEU A 130 6.65 16.84 -9.06
CA LEU A 130 5.32 16.24 -9.26
C LEU A 130 4.48 16.29 -7.98
N GLY A 131 5.10 16.58 -6.84
CA GLY A 131 4.45 16.47 -5.53
C GLY A 131 4.08 15.04 -5.17
N VAL A 132 4.83 14.03 -5.62
CA VAL A 132 4.55 12.59 -5.41
C VAL A 132 5.60 11.98 -4.48
N GLU A 133 5.13 11.26 -3.45
CA GLU A 133 5.95 10.41 -2.58
C GLU A 133 5.95 8.97 -3.08
N LEU A 134 7.10 8.29 -3.06
CA LEU A 134 7.22 6.87 -3.33
C LEU A 134 7.10 6.07 -2.03
N LYS A 135 6.23 5.06 -2.00
CA LYS A 135 6.19 4.10 -0.89
C LYS A 135 6.14 2.67 -1.38
N THR A 136 7.08 1.87 -0.89
CA THR A 136 7.04 0.42 -1.06
C THR A 136 6.17 -0.21 0.02
N ILE A 137 5.44 -1.27 -0.32
CA ILE A 137 4.60 -1.98 0.64
C ILE A 137 4.79 -3.49 0.51
N PRO A 138 5.35 -4.17 1.53
CA PRO A 138 5.49 -5.61 1.49
C PRO A 138 4.11 -6.27 1.64
N ILE A 139 3.76 -7.12 0.68
CA ILE A 139 2.49 -7.85 0.64
C ILE A 139 2.70 -9.37 0.66
N ASP A 140 1.69 -10.09 1.17
CA ASP A 140 1.61 -11.54 1.03
C ASP A 140 1.07 -11.97 -0.34
N SER A 141 0.99 -13.28 -0.56
CA SER A 141 0.43 -13.90 -1.77
C SER A 141 -1.06 -13.58 -2.02
N LEU A 142 -1.78 -13.01 -1.05
CA LEU A 142 -3.15 -12.53 -1.20
C LEU A 142 -3.24 -11.02 -1.41
N GLY A 143 -2.10 -10.32 -1.47
CA GLY A 143 -2.04 -8.87 -1.59
C GLY A 143 -2.24 -8.12 -0.27
N LYS A 144 -2.22 -8.81 0.88
CA LYS A 144 -2.40 -8.17 2.18
C LYS A 144 -1.08 -7.57 2.69
N PRO A 145 -1.07 -6.33 3.23
CA PRO A 145 0.12 -5.75 3.84
C PRO A 145 0.66 -6.60 4.99
N LEU A 146 1.96 -6.85 4.96
CA LEU A 146 2.66 -7.59 6.00
C LEU A 146 3.08 -6.68 7.16
N GLU A 147 3.39 -5.42 6.87
CA GLU A 147 3.95 -4.44 7.81
C GLU A 147 3.21 -3.11 7.79
N THR A 148 3.37 -2.33 8.85
CA THR A 148 2.92 -0.93 8.94
C THR A 148 3.83 -0.04 8.12
N THR A 149 3.29 0.95 7.41
CA THR A 149 4.12 1.80 6.54
C THR A 149 4.56 3.08 7.24
N PHE A 150 5.86 3.34 7.28
CA PHE A 150 6.40 4.59 7.81
C PHE A 150 6.03 5.80 6.94
N VAL A 151 5.61 6.88 7.59
CA VAL A 151 5.26 8.16 6.93
C VAL A 151 6.39 9.17 7.14
N CYS A 152 6.57 9.65 8.38
CA CYS A 152 7.61 10.61 8.73
C CYS A 152 7.97 10.53 10.22
N VAL A 153 9.07 11.18 10.60
CA VAL A 153 9.40 11.39 12.01
C VAL A 153 8.36 12.34 12.63
N ALA A 154 7.98 12.08 13.88
CA ALA A 154 7.06 12.94 14.62
C ALA A 154 7.84 14.00 15.39
N PRO A 155 7.51 15.30 15.26
CA PRO A 155 8.16 16.36 16.02
C PRO A 155 7.68 16.30 17.48
N LEU A 156 8.58 15.91 18.40
CA LEU A 156 8.29 15.84 19.83
C LEU A 156 8.47 17.18 20.55
N THR A 157 9.10 18.14 19.88
CA THR A 157 9.27 19.54 20.27
C THR A 157 9.11 20.43 19.03
N GLY A 158 9.01 21.75 19.22
CA GLY A 158 8.95 22.70 18.10
C GLY A 158 7.72 22.56 17.20
N ASN A 159 6.63 22.01 17.73
CA ASN A 159 5.39 21.72 17.00
C ASN A 159 4.28 22.77 17.23
N THR A 160 4.60 23.89 17.90
CA THR A 160 3.67 24.99 18.13
C THR A 160 3.15 25.57 16.82
N GLY A 161 1.82 25.66 16.69
CA GLY A 161 1.17 26.24 15.51
C GLY A 161 1.08 25.31 14.29
N VAL A 162 1.57 24.06 14.39
CA VAL A 162 1.37 23.05 13.34
C VAL A 162 -0.08 22.55 13.41
N THR A 163 -0.78 22.60 12.28
CA THR A 163 -2.12 22.03 12.10
C THR A 163 -2.05 20.82 11.17
N TRP A 164 -3.16 20.09 11.02
CA TRP A 164 -3.24 18.99 10.06
C TRP A 164 -2.86 19.44 8.63
N GLU A 165 -3.38 20.57 8.18
CA GLU A 165 -3.22 21.13 6.84
C GLU A 165 -1.75 21.41 6.50
N THR A 166 -0.98 21.81 7.52
CA THR A 166 0.43 22.18 7.44
C THR A 166 1.37 21.08 7.92
N SER A 167 0.85 19.93 8.32
CA SER A 167 1.63 18.82 8.85
C SER A 167 2.47 18.11 7.79
N HIS A 168 3.64 17.59 8.19
CA HIS A 168 4.46 16.73 7.33
C HIS A 168 3.75 15.41 6.96
N VAL A 169 2.90 14.89 7.84
CA VAL A 169 2.12 13.68 7.58
C VAL A 169 1.21 13.90 6.38
N ARG A 170 0.39 14.96 6.42
CA ARG A 170 -0.50 15.31 5.32
C ARG A 170 0.29 15.63 4.04
N HIS A 171 1.37 16.39 4.15
CA HIS A 171 2.22 16.72 3.00
C HIS A 171 2.72 15.45 2.29
N LYS A 172 3.24 14.46 3.03
CA LYS A 172 3.76 13.21 2.47
C LYS A 172 2.67 12.27 1.95
N LEU A 173 1.46 12.32 2.50
CA LEU A 173 0.36 11.45 2.10
C LEU A 173 -0.55 12.07 1.03
N LYS A 174 -0.37 13.34 0.69
CA LYS A 174 -1.19 14.06 -0.30
C LYS A 174 -1.26 13.33 -1.66
N ARG A 175 -0.13 12.76 -2.09
CA ARG A 175 -0.02 12.00 -3.34
C ARG A 175 1.09 10.96 -3.20
N VAL A 176 0.72 9.68 -3.31
CA VAL A 176 1.64 8.56 -3.09
C VAL A 176 1.60 7.60 -4.27
N LEU A 177 2.77 7.29 -4.82
CA LEU A 177 2.98 6.13 -5.67
C LEU A 177 3.28 4.94 -4.77
N TRP A 178 2.30 4.04 -4.63
CA TRP A 178 2.49 2.78 -3.93
C TRP A 178 3.03 1.72 -4.89
N VAL A 179 4.10 1.05 -4.47
CA VAL A 179 4.68 -0.08 -5.19
C VAL A 179 4.65 -1.32 -4.29
N PRO A 180 3.68 -2.22 -4.47
CA PRO A 180 3.65 -3.50 -3.76
C PRO A 180 4.86 -4.35 -4.12
N VAL A 181 5.41 -5.07 -3.15
CA VAL A 181 6.51 -6.02 -3.36
C VAL A 181 6.22 -7.28 -2.56
N GLU A 182 6.50 -8.46 -3.11
CA GLU A 182 6.39 -9.72 -2.36
C GLU A 182 7.24 -9.64 -1.07
N GLY A 183 6.62 -9.82 0.09
CA GLY A 183 7.29 -9.66 1.38
C GLY A 183 7.49 -10.95 2.18
N GLU A 184 6.92 -12.07 1.70
CA GLU A 184 6.95 -13.38 2.35
C GLU A 184 8.38 -13.84 2.68
N ARG A 185 8.63 -14.25 3.93
CA ARG A 185 9.98 -14.55 4.45
C ARG A 185 10.65 -15.75 3.78
N GLN A 186 9.85 -16.68 3.28
CA GLN A 186 10.27 -17.87 2.55
C GLN A 186 10.77 -17.56 1.14
N ILE A 187 10.45 -16.39 0.59
CA ILE A 187 10.91 -15.97 -0.74
C ILE A 187 12.23 -15.22 -0.55
N PRO A 188 13.35 -15.72 -1.12
CA PRO A 188 14.64 -15.03 -1.10
C PRO A 188 14.51 -13.59 -1.62
N LEU A 189 15.27 -12.65 -1.05
CA LEU A 189 15.12 -11.23 -1.40
C LEU A 189 15.22 -10.98 -2.92
N ALA A 190 16.15 -11.65 -3.59
CA ALA A 190 16.36 -11.54 -5.03
C ALA A 190 15.22 -12.09 -5.90
N GLU A 191 14.40 -12.98 -5.36
CA GLU A 191 13.30 -13.63 -6.09
C GLU A 191 11.97 -12.92 -5.89
N ARG A 192 11.87 -12.04 -4.88
CA ARG A 192 10.67 -11.24 -4.63
C ARG A 192 10.38 -10.36 -5.82
N ARG A 193 9.11 -10.35 -6.24
CA ARG A 193 8.66 -9.58 -7.41
C ARG A 193 8.06 -8.24 -7.01
N VAL A 194 8.24 -7.27 -7.89
CA VAL A 194 7.53 -6.00 -7.86
C VAL A 194 6.12 -6.20 -8.41
N GLY A 195 5.11 -5.72 -7.69
CA GLY A 195 3.71 -5.76 -8.10
C GLY A 195 3.30 -4.56 -8.94
N ALA A 196 2.06 -4.57 -9.44
CA ALA A 196 1.47 -3.43 -10.13
C ALA A 196 1.46 -2.17 -9.22
N PRO A 197 1.96 -1.01 -9.69
CA PRO A 197 1.94 0.21 -8.90
C PRO A 197 0.55 0.86 -8.91
N LEU A 198 0.29 1.73 -7.93
CA LEU A 198 -0.88 2.62 -7.95
C LEU A 198 -0.51 4.04 -7.52
N LEU A 199 -1.13 5.03 -8.17
CA LEU A 199 -1.16 6.40 -7.66
C LEU A 199 -2.39 6.58 -6.79
N TRP A 200 -2.18 7.06 -5.58
CA TRP A 200 -3.22 7.27 -4.59
C TRP A 200 -3.13 8.68 -4.00
N SER A 201 -4.30 9.23 -3.72
CA SER A 201 -4.52 10.38 -2.83
C SER A 201 -5.65 9.99 -1.89
N PRO A 202 -5.62 10.42 -0.62
CA PRO A 202 -6.70 10.14 0.30
C PRO A 202 -8.00 10.71 -0.24
N ASP A 203 -9.08 9.93 -0.16
CA ASP A 203 -10.43 10.46 -0.27
C ASP A 203 -10.82 11.24 0.99
N GLU A 204 -12.02 11.83 1.01
CA GLU A 204 -12.48 12.67 2.12
C GLU A 204 -12.55 11.90 3.45
N ASP A 205 -12.99 10.64 3.42
CA ASP A 205 -13.10 9.79 4.60
C ASP A 205 -11.71 9.38 5.10
N GLU A 206 -10.80 9.01 4.20
CA GLU A 206 -9.41 8.70 4.53
C GLU A 206 -8.68 9.91 5.10
N GLU A 207 -8.83 11.10 4.50
CA GLU A 207 -8.24 12.34 5.02
C GLU A 207 -8.80 12.68 6.40
N HIS A 208 -10.11 12.47 6.63
CA HIS A 208 -10.73 12.68 7.92
C HIS A 208 -10.19 11.72 8.99
N GLN A 209 -10.09 10.42 8.69
CA GLN A 209 -9.55 9.41 9.61
C GLN A 209 -8.09 9.71 9.98
N LEU A 210 -7.27 10.03 8.98
CA LEU A 210 -5.86 10.39 9.20
C LEU A 210 -5.73 11.65 10.06
N ARG A 211 -6.59 12.65 9.82
CA ARG A 211 -6.62 13.90 10.59
C ARG A 211 -6.97 13.65 12.06
N LEU A 212 -8.02 12.89 12.33
CA LEU A 212 -8.45 12.59 13.71
C LEU A 212 -7.34 11.91 14.51
N ASP A 213 -6.72 10.87 13.94
CA ASP A 213 -5.63 10.17 14.61
C ASP A 213 -4.41 11.06 14.79
N TRP A 214 -4.09 11.89 13.80
CA TRP A 214 -2.96 12.82 13.89
C TRP A 214 -3.19 13.86 14.99
N GLU A 215 -4.39 14.45 15.08
CA GLU A 215 -4.77 15.41 16.11
C GLU A 215 -4.67 14.75 17.51
N GLU A 216 -5.24 13.56 17.70
CA GLU A 216 -5.14 12.80 18.96
C GLU A 216 -3.68 12.57 19.38
N LEU A 217 -2.85 12.07 18.45
CA LEU A 217 -1.46 11.74 18.72
C LEU A 217 -0.62 13.00 19.00
N MET A 218 -0.91 14.11 18.32
CA MET A 218 -0.23 15.39 18.56
C MET A 218 -0.64 16.02 19.88
N ASP A 219 -1.91 15.95 20.28
CA ASP A 219 -2.38 16.40 21.59
C ASP A 219 -1.63 15.65 22.71
N MET A 220 -1.48 14.33 22.59
CA MET A 220 -0.71 13.55 23.56
C MET A 220 0.77 14.00 23.62
N ILE A 221 1.38 14.35 22.48
CA ILE A 221 2.76 14.87 22.46
C ILE A 221 2.82 16.23 23.16
N VAL A 222 1.93 17.17 22.80
CA VAL A 222 1.93 18.54 23.32
C VAL A 222 1.63 18.57 24.82
N LEU A 223 0.76 17.69 25.30
CA LEU A 223 0.44 17.54 26.73
C LEU A 223 1.52 16.78 27.52
N GLY A 224 2.67 16.48 26.92
CA GLY A 224 3.79 15.81 27.56
C GLY A 224 3.52 14.34 27.91
N GLN A 225 2.58 13.70 27.20
CA GLN A 225 2.15 12.32 27.41
C GLN A 225 2.80 11.34 26.42
N VAL A 226 3.90 11.73 25.78
CA VAL A 226 4.58 10.94 24.74
C VAL A 226 4.94 9.51 25.15
N GLU A 227 5.30 9.29 26.42
CA GLU A 227 5.64 7.97 26.94
C GLU A 227 4.42 7.05 27.13
N ARG A 228 3.22 7.62 27.26
CA ARG A 228 1.96 6.87 27.33
C ARG A 228 1.50 6.39 25.95
N ILE A 229 2.06 6.93 24.88
CA ILE A 229 1.67 6.57 23.52
C ILE A 229 2.14 5.14 23.20
N THR A 230 1.16 4.25 23.08
CA THR A 230 1.32 2.87 22.60
C THR A 230 0.82 2.72 21.17
N ALA A 231 1.18 1.60 20.53
CA ALA A 231 0.69 1.24 19.19
C ALA A 231 -0.84 1.02 19.09
N ARG A 232 -1.57 1.06 20.21
CA ARG A 232 -3.03 0.96 20.22
C ARG A 232 -3.73 2.27 19.87
N HIS A 233 -3.11 3.43 20.14
CA HIS A 233 -3.68 4.74 19.81
C HIS A 233 -3.77 4.94 18.30
N GLY A 234 -4.75 5.78 17.90
CA GLY A 234 -5.23 5.98 16.54
C GLY A 234 -5.92 4.75 15.94
N GLU A 235 -6.75 4.92 14.93
CA GLU A 235 -7.46 3.83 14.24
C GLU A 235 -6.74 3.37 12.96
N VAL A 236 -6.13 4.29 12.23
CA VAL A 236 -5.46 4.10 10.93
C VAL A 236 -4.02 4.61 10.91
N LEU A 237 -3.67 5.56 11.79
CA LEU A 237 -2.35 6.14 11.97
C LEU A 237 -1.86 5.89 13.41
N GLN A 238 -0.57 5.69 13.60
CA GLN A 238 -0.01 5.46 14.94
C GLN A 238 1.41 5.99 15.07
N LEU A 239 1.84 6.21 16.32
CA LEU A 239 3.23 6.47 16.65
C LEU A 239 3.95 5.21 17.11
N ARG A 240 5.16 4.99 16.57
CA ARG A 240 6.07 3.92 17.02
C ARG A 240 7.49 4.45 17.13
N PRO A 241 8.36 3.81 17.93
CA PRO A 241 9.78 4.14 17.94
C PRO A 241 10.39 4.09 16.54
N LYS A 242 11.18 5.11 16.19
CA LYS A 242 11.93 5.21 14.92
C LYS A 242 13.36 5.69 15.23
N ALA A 243 14.17 4.80 15.80
CA ALA A 243 15.55 5.10 16.17
C ALA A 243 16.55 4.32 15.28
N ALA A 244 17.70 4.94 15.00
CA ALA A 244 18.81 4.26 14.32
C ALA A 244 19.39 3.11 15.18
N ASN A 245 19.34 3.26 16.50
CA ASN A 245 19.70 2.25 17.49
C ASN A 245 18.92 2.49 18.80
N SER A 246 18.96 1.55 19.74
CA SER A 246 18.24 1.64 21.02
C SER A 246 18.78 2.72 21.98
N LYS A 247 19.88 3.40 21.63
CA LYS A 247 20.50 4.47 22.43
C LYS A 247 20.19 5.87 21.87
N ALA A 248 19.57 5.98 20.71
CA ALA A 248 19.27 7.29 20.13
C ALA A 248 18.16 7.95 20.93
N LEU A 249 18.42 9.18 21.38
CA LEU A 249 17.48 9.99 22.16
C LEU A 249 17.19 11.29 21.41
N THR A 250 16.01 11.84 21.65
CA THR A 250 15.60 13.16 21.19
C THR A 250 14.86 13.87 22.32
N GLU A 251 14.83 15.19 22.25
CA GLU A 251 14.10 16.01 23.21
C GLU A 251 12.60 15.86 23.03
N ALA A 252 11.87 15.91 24.14
CA ALA A 252 10.41 15.92 24.18
C ALA A 252 9.93 16.73 25.41
N ILE A 253 8.63 16.92 25.51
CA ILE A 253 7.98 17.55 26.67
C ILE A 253 7.51 16.45 27.63
N GLY A 254 7.81 16.61 28.91
CA GLY A 254 7.37 15.75 30.01
C GLY A 254 6.01 16.17 30.59
N ALA A 255 5.47 15.35 31.49
CA ALA A 255 4.11 15.50 32.00
C ALA A 255 3.85 16.81 32.80
N ARG A 256 4.90 17.51 33.25
CA ARG A 256 4.81 18.82 33.93
C ARG A 256 5.35 19.96 33.05
N GLY A 257 5.53 19.72 31.75
CA GLY A 257 6.08 20.70 30.81
C GLY A 257 7.61 20.79 30.83
N GLU A 258 8.29 19.93 31.59
CA GLU A 258 9.75 19.90 31.65
C GLU A 258 10.36 19.26 30.39
N PRO A 259 11.54 19.70 29.91
CA PRO A 259 12.26 18.98 28.87
C PRO A 259 12.68 17.59 29.35
N ILE A 260 12.43 16.57 28.53
CA ILE A 260 12.87 15.18 28.76
C ILE A 260 13.59 14.63 27.53
N LEU A 261 14.36 13.55 27.73
CA LEU A 261 14.90 12.76 26.63
C LEU A 261 14.10 11.47 26.48
N THR A 262 13.68 11.16 25.26
CA THR A 262 12.95 9.93 24.94
C THR A 262 13.39 9.35 23.60
N LEU A 263 12.92 8.15 23.26
CA LEU A 263 13.18 7.55 21.96
C LEU A 263 12.44 8.34 20.86
N PRO A 264 13.10 8.64 19.72
CA PRO A 264 12.44 9.25 18.57
C PRO A 264 11.21 8.45 18.14
N ARG A 265 10.13 9.15 17.78
CA ARG A 265 8.90 8.55 17.29
C ARG A 265 8.71 8.85 15.80
N GLY A 266 8.03 7.95 15.12
CA GLY A 266 7.61 8.13 13.74
C GLY A 266 6.15 7.78 13.59
N PHE A 267 5.48 8.45 12.66
CA PHE A 267 4.13 8.13 12.22
C PHE A 267 4.17 6.93 11.28
N TYR A 268 3.25 6.00 11.48
CA TYR A 268 3.07 4.82 10.64
C TYR A 268 1.60 4.62 10.31
N LEU A 269 1.30 4.32 9.04
CA LEU A 269 0.00 3.82 8.63
C LEU A 269 -0.16 2.38 9.10
N LYS A 270 -1.29 2.09 9.73
CA LYS A 270 -1.67 0.76 10.16
C LYS A 270 -2.07 -0.11 8.96
N LYS A 271 -1.95 -1.42 9.13
CA LYS A 271 -2.18 -2.41 8.06
C LYS A 271 -3.64 -2.48 7.60
N ASN A 272 -4.60 -2.13 8.46
CA ASN A 272 -6.01 -2.02 8.08
C ASN A 272 -6.21 -0.90 7.05
N PHE A 273 -5.58 0.26 7.24
CA PHE A 273 -5.64 1.38 6.29
C PHE A 273 -5.03 1.00 4.94
N THR A 274 -3.79 0.51 4.95
CA THR A 274 -3.12 0.10 3.70
C THR A 274 -3.72 -1.15 3.07
N GLY A 275 -4.36 -2.01 3.87
CA GLY A 275 -5.11 -3.15 3.35
C GLY A 275 -6.37 -2.72 2.61
N ALA A 276 -7.13 -1.79 3.18
CA ALA A 276 -8.33 -1.25 2.56
C ALA A 276 -8.00 -0.50 1.26
N LEU A 277 -6.94 0.34 1.24
CA LEU A 277 -6.57 1.08 0.03
C LEU A 277 -6.16 0.15 -1.12
N LEU A 278 -5.37 -0.89 -0.83
CA LEU A 278 -4.96 -1.86 -1.84
C LEU A 278 -6.14 -2.69 -2.33
N ALA A 279 -7.01 -3.14 -1.41
CA ALA A 279 -8.18 -3.92 -1.77
C ALA A 279 -9.17 -3.14 -2.64
N ARG A 280 -9.40 -1.86 -2.34
CA ARG A 280 -10.26 -1.00 -3.17
C ARG A 280 -9.69 -0.78 -4.57
N HIS A 281 -8.38 -0.56 -4.69
CA HIS A 281 -7.76 -0.33 -5.99
C HIS A 281 -7.69 -1.58 -6.87
N PHE A 282 -7.30 -2.73 -6.30
CA PHE A 282 -7.15 -3.98 -7.05
C PHE A 282 -8.37 -4.91 -6.98
N LEU A 283 -9.47 -4.45 -6.38
CA LEU A 283 -10.71 -5.22 -6.17
C LEU A 283 -10.47 -6.55 -5.44
N LEU A 284 -9.62 -6.54 -4.41
CA LEU A 284 -9.35 -7.72 -3.58
C LEU A 284 -10.52 -7.99 -2.65
N LYS A 285 -10.78 -9.27 -2.35
CA LYS A 285 -11.72 -9.64 -1.29
C LYS A 285 -11.11 -9.28 0.06
N THR A 286 -11.73 -8.33 0.76
CA THR A 286 -11.37 -7.89 2.11
C THR A 286 -11.67 -8.95 3.15
#